data_AF-A0A1G9P7E3-F1
#
_entry.id   AF-A0A1G9P7E3-F1
#
_cell.length_a   1.000
_cell.length_b   1.000
_cell.length_c   1.000
_cell.angle_alpha   90.00
_cell.angle_beta   90.00
_cell.angle_gamma   90.00
#
_symmetry.space_group_name_H-M   'P 1'
#
loop_
_entity.id
_entity.type
_entity.pdbx_description
1 polymer ?
#
loop_
_entity_poly.entity_id
_entity_poly.type
_entity_poly.pdbx_seq_one_letter_code
_entity_poly.pdbx_strand_id
1 'polypeptide(L)'
;MSSNRQLDLFVALIGDVPFRDEREAMSAPLVALSKNKRTRIEWEGPSGQKVIVTAPEDTGIATIWDYDVLLWAVSQINEAVNAGLPVSPRIEFHPYNLLKAVGRDTGGKGYGELKAALHRLGSTSVAYESPSLKGKRRSLGRFNLLSAFKIEECDEGQAKAAWLELPMWLFEAVAEDRDILSISPRYFDLTSGLDRFLYRLARRHVGRQAGWIFTFRDLHTRSGSAQPYAQFARDLRKAITRNALPEYSMNEIKGMNGPSLTFNRDPGKIEWRQDRRYKL
;
A
#
# COMPACT_ATOMS: atom_id res chain seq x y z
N MET A 1 -9.87 13.59 37.76
CA MET A 1 -10.07 14.52 36.61
C MET A 1 -9.68 13.77 35.36
N SER A 2 -10.65 13.36 34.56
CA SER A 2 -10.41 12.67 33.29
C SER A 2 -9.82 13.68 32.32
N SER A 3 -8.51 13.62 32.08
CA SER A 3 -7.90 14.37 30.99
C SER A 3 -8.43 13.78 29.69
N ASN A 4 -9.35 14.53 29.06
CA ASN A 4 -9.74 14.33 27.68
C ASN A 4 -8.44 14.35 26.86
N ARG A 5 -7.87 13.19 26.54
CA ARG A 5 -6.85 13.03 25.49
C ARG A 5 -7.57 13.34 24.18
N GLN A 6 -7.77 14.62 23.90
CA GLN A 6 -7.95 15.08 22.55
C GLN A 6 -6.66 14.66 21.84
N LEU A 7 -6.76 13.60 21.04
CA LEU A 7 -5.65 13.17 20.19
C LEU A 7 -5.23 14.41 19.39
N ASP A 8 -3.97 14.82 19.52
CA ASP A 8 -3.43 15.94 18.78
C ASP A 8 -3.69 15.71 17.29
N LEU A 9 -4.13 16.75 16.58
CA LEU A 9 -4.51 16.66 15.17
C LEU A 9 -3.35 17.16 14.32
N PHE A 10 -3.07 16.47 13.22
CA PHE A 10 -2.09 16.90 12.22
C PHE A 10 -2.82 17.30 10.93
N VAL A 11 -2.60 18.51 10.43
CA VAL A 11 -3.17 18.97 9.16
C VAL A 11 -2.26 18.57 8.00
N ALA A 12 -2.82 17.88 7.00
CA ALA A 12 -2.08 17.44 5.83
C ALA A 12 -1.45 18.61 5.07
N LEU A 13 -0.23 18.39 4.59
CA LEU A 13 0.51 19.35 3.79
C LEU A 13 -0.13 19.51 2.41
N ILE A 14 -0.17 20.76 1.93
CA ILE A 14 -0.64 21.10 0.59
C ILE A 14 0.57 21.20 -0.33
N GLY A 15 0.50 20.54 -1.49
CA GLY A 15 1.55 20.59 -2.51
C GLY A 15 1.98 19.21 -2.99
N ASP A 16 3.15 19.17 -3.63
CA ASP A 16 3.73 17.95 -4.21
C ASP A 16 4.59 17.23 -3.18
N VAL A 17 3.91 16.42 -2.34
CA VAL A 17 4.52 15.59 -1.30
C VAL A 17 5.07 14.29 -1.91
N PRO A 18 6.36 13.98 -1.75
CA PRO A 18 6.94 12.76 -2.30
C PRO A 18 6.31 11.51 -1.71
N PHE A 19 5.83 10.62 -2.59
CA PHE A 19 5.13 9.43 -2.12
C PHE A 19 6.05 8.41 -1.45
N ARG A 20 5.51 7.75 -0.42
CA ARG A 20 6.16 6.76 0.43
C ARG A 20 5.22 5.59 0.67
N ASP A 21 5.81 4.42 0.87
CA ASP A 21 5.11 3.19 1.24
C ASP A 21 5.93 2.48 2.32
N GLU A 22 5.23 1.81 3.24
CA GLU A 22 5.84 1.09 4.36
C GLU A 22 6.40 -0.23 3.85
N ARG A 23 7.63 -0.56 4.30
CA ARG A 23 8.40 -1.64 3.69
C ARG A 23 7.71 -3.00 3.84
N GLU A 24 7.30 -3.38 5.05
CA GLU A 24 6.70 -4.69 5.37
C GLU A 24 5.37 -4.92 4.64
N ALA A 25 4.55 -3.89 4.49
CA ALA A 25 3.31 -3.92 3.74
C ALA A 25 3.48 -4.18 2.24
N MET A 26 4.70 -4.05 1.70
CA MET A 26 5.01 -4.44 0.32
C MET A 26 5.22 -5.95 0.13
N SER A 27 5.39 -6.73 1.20
CA SER A 27 5.67 -8.17 1.13
C SER A 27 4.45 -9.06 1.34
N ALA A 28 3.57 -8.68 2.26
CA ALA A 28 2.38 -9.45 2.61
C ALA A 28 1.16 -8.96 1.82
N PRO A 29 0.26 -9.87 1.39
CA PRO A 29 -0.95 -9.50 0.67
C PRO A 29 -2.01 -8.95 1.63
N LEU A 30 -1.85 -7.69 2.04
CA LEU A 30 -2.77 -7.01 2.96
C LEU A 30 -4.11 -6.61 2.32
N VAL A 31 -4.17 -6.57 0.98
CA VAL A 31 -5.29 -6.07 0.19
C VAL A 31 -5.57 -6.96 -1.03
N ALA A 32 -6.78 -6.89 -1.56
CA ALA A 32 -7.17 -7.64 -2.76
C ALA A 32 -6.59 -7.00 -4.04
N LEU A 33 -6.06 -7.83 -4.96
CA LEU A 33 -5.50 -7.36 -6.23
C LEU A 33 -6.54 -7.14 -7.35
N SER A 34 -7.77 -7.60 -7.15
CA SER A 34 -8.87 -7.40 -8.09
C SER A 34 -9.98 -6.58 -7.43
N LYS A 35 -10.87 -6.02 -8.26
CA LYS A 35 -12.06 -5.31 -7.79
C LYS A 35 -13.20 -6.26 -7.40
N ASN A 36 -13.02 -7.56 -7.59
CA ASN A 36 -14.03 -8.55 -7.22
C ASN A 36 -14.05 -8.67 -5.70
N LYS A 37 -15.26 -8.63 -5.14
CA LYS A 37 -15.47 -8.76 -3.70
C LYS A 37 -14.84 -10.04 -3.17
N ARG A 38 -14.06 -9.91 -2.10
CA ARG A 38 -13.41 -11.02 -1.38
C ARG A 38 -13.44 -10.71 0.10
N THR A 39 -13.72 -11.72 0.92
CA THR A 39 -13.86 -11.57 2.39
C THR A 39 -12.73 -12.20 3.17
N ARG A 40 -11.86 -12.99 2.52
CA ARG A 40 -10.74 -13.69 3.19
C ARG A 40 -9.50 -13.87 2.30
N ILE A 41 -8.33 -13.55 2.83
CA ILE A 41 -7.00 -13.90 2.29
C ILE A 41 -6.25 -14.64 3.38
N GLU A 42 -5.63 -15.77 3.02
CA GLU A 42 -4.69 -16.48 3.88
C GLU A 42 -3.34 -16.52 3.18
N TRP A 43 -2.29 -16.26 3.93
CA TRP A 43 -0.94 -16.21 3.41
C TRP A 43 0.05 -16.74 4.43
N GLU A 44 1.00 -17.53 3.96
CA GLU A 44 2.16 -17.97 4.73
C GLU A 44 3.44 -17.43 4.06
N GLY A 45 4.25 -16.75 4.86
CA GLY A 45 5.51 -16.16 4.46
C GLY A 45 6.65 -17.19 4.45
N PRO A 46 7.75 -16.88 3.74
CA PRO A 46 8.88 -17.80 3.59
C PRO A 46 9.61 -18.11 4.90
N SER A 47 9.45 -17.28 5.94
CA SER A 47 10.03 -17.53 7.26
C SER A 47 9.02 -18.12 8.25
N GLY A 48 7.85 -18.57 7.77
CA GLY A 48 6.78 -19.15 8.59
C GLY A 48 5.83 -18.13 9.23
N GLN A 49 5.87 -16.86 8.81
CA GLN A 49 4.86 -15.88 9.23
C GLN A 49 3.50 -16.26 8.66
N LYS A 50 2.42 -16.11 9.42
CA LYS A 50 1.07 -16.31 8.91
C LYS A 50 0.32 -15.00 8.95
N VAL A 51 -0.42 -14.71 7.88
CA VAL A 51 -1.27 -13.53 7.76
C VAL A 51 -2.65 -13.97 7.30
N ILE A 52 -3.66 -13.54 8.03
CA ILE A 52 -5.06 -13.75 7.69
C ILE A 52 -5.71 -12.37 7.58
N VAL A 53 -6.18 -12.04 6.38
CA VAL A 53 -6.92 -10.80 6.11
C VAL A 53 -8.39 -11.16 5.99
N THR A 54 -9.26 -10.45 6.72
CA THR A 54 -10.71 -10.68 6.69
C THR A 54 -11.47 -9.36 6.62
N ALA A 55 -12.67 -9.40 6.05
CA ALA A 55 -13.61 -8.30 6.09
C ALA A 55 -15.06 -8.83 6.05
N PRO A 56 -16.03 -8.05 6.59
CA PRO A 56 -17.45 -8.33 6.46
C PRO A 56 -17.91 -8.49 5.00
N GLU A 57 -19.01 -9.23 4.78
CA GLU A 57 -19.51 -9.55 3.44
C GLU A 57 -20.11 -8.36 2.70
N ASP A 58 -20.75 -7.43 3.42
CA ASP A 58 -21.31 -6.20 2.86
C ASP A 58 -20.23 -5.33 2.21
N THR A 59 -19.08 -5.23 2.86
CA THR A 59 -17.99 -4.31 2.53
C THR A 59 -16.91 -4.97 1.68
N GLY A 60 -16.49 -6.19 2.03
CA GLY A 60 -15.35 -6.86 1.43
C GLY A 60 -13.99 -6.27 1.83
N ILE A 61 -12.92 -6.98 1.49
CA ILE A 61 -11.54 -6.57 1.75
C ILE A 61 -11.19 -5.36 0.87
N ALA A 62 -10.44 -4.42 1.43
CA ALA A 62 -9.86 -3.29 0.72
C ALA A 62 -9.01 -3.78 -0.46
N THR A 63 -9.14 -3.08 -1.58
CA THR A 63 -8.40 -3.38 -2.79
C THR A 63 -7.06 -2.65 -2.80
N ILE A 64 -6.15 -3.06 -3.68
CA ILE A 64 -4.88 -2.37 -3.88
C ILE A 64 -5.02 -0.93 -4.36
N TRP A 65 -6.16 -0.55 -4.94
CA TRP A 65 -6.47 0.85 -5.20
C TRP A 65 -6.86 1.55 -3.90
N ASP A 66 -7.70 0.98 -3.05
CA ASP A 66 -8.04 1.61 -1.76
C ASP A 66 -6.79 1.93 -0.92
N TYR A 67 -5.77 1.07 -1.01
CA TYR A 67 -4.46 1.26 -0.38
C TYR A 67 -3.76 2.58 -0.75
N ASP A 68 -4.09 3.21 -1.88
CA ASP A 68 -3.56 4.53 -2.27
C ASP A 68 -3.81 5.60 -1.21
N VAL A 69 -4.90 5.49 -0.45
CA VAL A 69 -5.21 6.39 0.68
C VAL A 69 -4.14 6.27 1.78
N LEU A 70 -3.70 5.05 2.07
CA LEU A 70 -2.66 4.79 3.06
C LEU A 70 -1.29 5.25 2.56
N LEU A 71 -0.98 5.04 1.27
CA LEU A 71 0.23 5.58 0.65
C LEU A 71 0.29 7.10 0.79
N TRP A 72 -0.80 7.79 0.47
CA TRP A 72 -0.90 9.23 0.62
C TRP A 72 -0.70 9.65 2.10
N ALA A 73 -1.39 9.00 3.04
CA ALA A 73 -1.29 9.32 4.46
C ALA A 73 0.12 9.13 5.03
N VAL A 74 0.76 8.00 4.74
CA VAL A 74 2.16 7.71 5.09
C VAL A 74 3.10 8.78 4.55
N SER A 75 2.85 9.25 3.32
CA SER A 75 3.66 10.30 2.69
C SER A 75 3.53 11.64 3.41
N GLN A 76 2.33 12.01 3.84
CA GLN A 76 2.07 13.24 4.59
C GLN A 76 2.82 13.27 5.93
N ILE A 77 2.72 12.17 6.70
CA ILE A 77 3.41 12.05 7.99
C ILE A 77 4.92 12.11 7.78
N ASN A 78 5.44 11.35 6.81
CA ASN A 78 6.87 11.37 6.53
C ASN A 78 7.40 12.78 6.22
N GLU A 79 6.68 13.54 5.39
CA GLU A 79 7.11 14.87 4.99
C GLU A 79 7.02 15.87 6.15
N ALA A 80 5.99 15.76 7.00
CA ALA A 80 5.90 16.55 8.22
C ALA A 80 7.04 16.25 9.20
N VAL A 81 7.41 14.98 9.39
CA VAL A 81 8.60 14.59 10.18
C VAL A 81 9.87 15.19 9.59
N ASN A 82 10.06 15.11 8.26
CA ASN A 82 11.22 15.70 7.60
C ASN A 82 11.29 17.23 7.77
N ALA A 83 10.14 17.90 7.82
CA ALA A 83 10.02 19.33 8.05
C ALA A 83 10.14 19.74 9.53
N GLY A 84 10.29 18.78 10.46
CA GLY A 84 10.34 19.05 11.90
C GLY A 84 9.00 19.52 12.49
N LEU A 85 7.89 19.20 11.82
CA LEU A 85 6.55 19.55 12.27
C LEU A 85 6.01 18.50 13.26
N PRO A 86 5.13 18.88 14.19
CA PRO A 86 4.44 17.91 15.03
C PRO A 86 3.56 17.00 14.17
N VAL A 87 3.59 15.70 14.48
CA VAL A 87 2.83 14.68 13.75
C VAL A 87 1.91 13.90 14.70
N SER A 88 0.84 13.36 14.12
CA SER A 88 -0.16 12.54 14.80
C SER A 88 -0.61 11.40 13.88
N PRO A 89 -1.02 10.24 14.44
CA PRO A 89 -1.69 9.21 13.65
C PRO A 89 -2.99 9.71 13.01
N ARG A 90 -3.60 10.78 13.53
CA ARG A 90 -4.81 11.39 12.99
C ARG A 90 -4.47 12.58 12.07
N ILE A 91 -4.81 12.44 10.80
CA ILE A 91 -4.55 13.41 9.74
C ILE A 91 -5.85 14.08 9.32
N GLU A 92 -5.95 15.40 9.47
CA GLU A 92 -6.99 16.23 8.88
C GLU A 92 -6.63 16.62 7.45
N PHE A 93 -7.60 16.58 6.54
CA PHE A 93 -7.38 16.88 5.14
C PHE A 93 -8.65 17.31 4.42
N HIS A 94 -8.46 18.01 3.30
CA HIS A 94 -9.53 18.24 2.35
C HIS A 94 -9.52 17.10 1.31
N PRO A 95 -10.63 16.36 1.09
CA PRO A 95 -10.63 15.19 0.22
C PRO A 95 -10.21 15.48 -1.23
N TYR A 96 -10.52 16.68 -1.75
CA TYR A 96 -10.02 17.14 -3.05
C TYR A 96 -8.48 17.01 -3.17
N ASN A 97 -7.73 17.37 -2.13
CA ASN A 97 -6.27 17.35 -2.16
C ASN A 97 -5.74 15.91 -2.22
N LEU A 98 -6.36 14.99 -1.47
CA LEU A 98 -6.03 13.57 -1.53
C LEU A 98 -6.31 13.01 -2.93
N LEU A 99 -7.54 13.20 -3.43
CA LEU A 99 -7.97 12.70 -4.73
C LEU A 99 -7.07 13.20 -5.86
N LYS A 100 -6.77 14.51 -5.86
CA LYS A 100 -5.86 15.13 -6.81
C LYS A 100 -4.45 14.55 -6.72
N ALA A 101 -3.92 14.36 -5.52
CA ALA A 101 -2.56 13.83 -5.31
C ALA A 101 -2.41 12.40 -5.86
N VAL A 102 -3.39 11.53 -5.62
CA VAL A 102 -3.34 10.13 -6.09
C VAL A 102 -3.91 9.94 -7.52
N GLY A 103 -4.14 11.03 -8.25
CA GLY A 103 -4.58 10.99 -9.65
C GLY A 103 -6.00 10.47 -9.87
N ARG A 104 -6.91 10.66 -8.91
CA ARG A 104 -8.33 10.25 -9.00
C ARG A 104 -9.23 11.37 -9.48
N ASP A 105 -10.42 10.97 -9.94
CA ASP A 105 -11.52 11.87 -10.21
C ASP A 105 -11.80 12.76 -8.98
N THR A 106 -11.99 14.06 -9.21
CA THR A 106 -12.32 15.05 -8.17
C THR A 106 -13.78 15.49 -8.24
N GLY A 107 -14.61 14.78 -9.01
CA GLY A 107 -16.05 14.94 -9.04
C GLY A 107 -16.77 13.96 -8.10
N GLY A 108 -18.10 14.01 -8.08
CA GLY A 108 -18.93 13.22 -7.15
C GLY A 108 -18.67 11.71 -7.17
N LYS A 109 -18.25 11.17 -8.32
CA LYS A 109 -17.84 9.76 -8.43
C LYS A 109 -16.60 9.48 -7.60
N GLY A 110 -15.53 10.27 -7.75
CA GLY A 110 -14.30 10.11 -6.97
C GLY A 110 -14.52 10.26 -5.47
N TYR A 111 -15.37 11.19 -5.03
CA TYR A 111 -15.77 11.31 -3.63
C TYR A 111 -16.51 10.07 -3.12
N GLY A 112 -17.46 9.53 -3.89
CA GLY A 112 -18.15 8.29 -3.55
C GLY A 112 -17.21 7.09 -3.45
N GLU A 113 -16.27 6.97 -4.39
CA GLU A 113 -15.23 5.93 -4.39
C GLU A 113 -14.29 6.07 -3.18
N LEU A 114 -13.94 7.30 -2.76
CA LEU A 114 -13.15 7.55 -1.55
C LEU A 114 -13.89 7.12 -0.28
N LYS A 115 -15.18 7.48 -0.14
CA LYS A 115 -16.00 7.01 1.00
C LYS A 115 -16.01 5.49 1.07
N ALA A 116 -16.26 4.83 -0.07
CA ALA A 116 -16.27 3.38 -0.14
C ALA A 116 -14.88 2.76 0.16
N ALA A 117 -13.79 3.41 -0.25
CA ALA A 117 -12.42 3.01 0.07
C ALA A 117 -12.14 3.09 1.58
N LEU A 118 -12.52 4.20 2.23
CA LEU A 118 -12.34 4.38 3.68
C LEU A 118 -13.13 3.34 4.49
N HIS A 119 -14.37 3.04 4.08
CA HIS A 119 -15.14 1.95 4.69
C HIS A 119 -14.44 0.59 4.55
N ARG A 120 -13.99 0.24 3.33
CA ARG A 120 -13.25 -1.03 3.11
C ARG A 120 -11.96 -1.10 3.90
N LEU A 121 -11.19 -0.01 3.97
CA LEU A 121 -9.95 0.05 4.76
C LEU A 121 -10.23 -0.13 6.25
N GLY A 122 -11.24 0.57 6.77
CA GLY A 122 -11.65 0.47 8.17
C GLY A 122 -12.20 -0.89 8.56
N SER A 123 -12.80 -1.64 7.62
CA SER A 123 -13.34 -2.98 7.87
C SER A 123 -12.35 -4.12 7.59
N THR A 124 -11.23 -3.84 6.92
CA THR A 124 -10.23 -4.86 6.59
C THR A 124 -9.34 -5.13 7.79
N SER A 125 -9.48 -6.32 8.35
CA SER A 125 -8.79 -6.75 9.54
C SER A 125 -7.69 -7.76 9.21
N VAL A 126 -6.48 -7.48 9.65
CA VAL A 126 -5.27 -8.28 9.44
C VAL A 126 -4.89 -8.90 10.77
N ALA A 127 -4.94 -10.23 10.86
CA ALA A 127 -4.34 -10.99 11.93
C ALA A 127 -3.01 -11.56 11.46
N TYR A 128 -1.98 -11.49 12.30
CA TYR A 128 -0.67 -12.03 11.98
C TYR A 128 -0.09 -12.87 13.12
N GLU A 129 0.70 -13.87 12.75
CA GLU A 129 1.50 -14.67 13.66
C GLU A 129 2.95 -14.69 13.18
N SER A 130 3.88 -14.37 14.07
CA SER A 130 5.30 -14.56 13.82
C SER A 130 5.81 -15.82 14.55
N PRO A 131 6.59 -16.68 13.89
CA PRO A 131 7.12 -17.88 14.53
C PRO A 131 8.19 -17.53 15.57
N SER A 132 8.28 -18.37 16.61
CA SER A 132 9.34 -18.29 17.61
C SER A 132 10.69 -18.60 16.95
N LEU A 133 11.56 -17.60 16.84
CA LEU A 133 12.94 -17.76 16.39
C LEU A 133 13.87 -17.58 17.60
N LYS A 134 14.84 -18.51 17.78
CA LYS A 134 15.88 -18.55 18.82
C LYS A 134 15.85 -17.37 19.82
N GLY A 135 15.16 -17.54 20.94
CA GLY A 135 15.12 -16.58 22.05
C GLY A 135 14.03 -15.50 21.99
N LYS A 136 13.26 -15.39 20.90
CA LYS A 136 12.09 -14.50 20.79
C LYS A 136 10.79 -15.28 20.95
N ARG A 137 9.84 -14.73 21.73
CA ARG A 137 8.50 -15.31 21.90
C ARG A 137 7.70 -15.19 20.59
N ARG A 138 6.82 -16.18 20.34
CA ARG A 138 5.78 -16.09 19.31
C ARG A 138 4.96 -14.82 19.54
N SER A 139 4.77 -13.99 18.51
CA SER A 139 3.85 -12.86 18.59
C SER A 139 2.61 -13.12 17.75
N LEU A 140 1.45 -12.86 18.35
CA LEU A 140 0.14 -12.86 17.71
C LEU A 140 -0.40 -11.44 17.82
N GLY A 141 -0.87 -10.88 16.71
CA GLY A 141 -1.43 -9.54 16.71
C GLY A 141 -2.55 -9.41 15.68
N ARG A 142 -3.33 -8.35 15.85
CA ARG A 142 -4.42 -8.00 14.94
C ARG A 142 -4.56 -6.49 14.86
N PHE A 143 -4.83 -5.99 13.66
CA PHE A 143 -5.12 -4.59 13.40
C PHE A 143 -6.08 -4.46 12.22
N ASN A 144 -6.67 -3.27 12.07
CA ASN A 144 -7.37 -2.91 10.85
C ASN A 144 -6.47 -2.00 9.99
N LEU A 145 -6.68 -1.99 8.67
CA LEU A 145 -5.85 -1.17 7.77
C LEU A 145 -6.05 0.34 7.98
N LEU A 146 -7.17 0.73 8.57
CA LEU A 146 -7.45 2.09 9.02
C LEU A 146 -8.14 2.02 10.38
N SER A 147 -7.71 2.83 11.35
CA SER A 147 -8.27 2.81 12.72
C SER A 147 -9.62 3.48 12.78
N ALA A 148 -9.73 4.68 12.19
CA ALA A 148 -10.93 5.48 12.17
C ALA A 148 -10.88 6.51 11.04
N PHE A 149 -12.04 7.03 10.65
CA PHE A 149 -12.14 8.19 9.78
C PHE A 149 -13.45 8.94 10.04
N LYS A 150 -13.49 10.20 9.61
CA LYS A 150 -14.71 11.01 9.53
C LYS A 150 -14.66 11.87 8.28
N ILE A 151 -15.80 11.98 7.60
CA ILE A 151 -16.00 12.96 6.54
C ILE A 151 -17.16 13.84 6.99
N GLU A 152 -16.93 15.16 7.04
CA GLU A 152 -17.96 16.16 7.29
C GLU A 152 -18.45 16.72 5.96
N GLU A 153 -19.76 16.64 5.75
CA GLU A 153 -20.43 17.11 4.54
C GLU A 153 -21.18 18.41 4.87
N CYS A 154 -21.19 19.37 3.94
CA CYS A 154 -22.15 20.47 4.00
C CYS A 154 -23.55 19.98 3.62
N ASP A 155 -24.56 20.81 3.85
CA ASP A 155 -25.97 20.51 3.53
C ASP A 155 -26.21 20.20 2.04
N GLU A 156 -25.28 20.61 1.16
CA GLU A 156 -25.27 20.34 -0.28
C GLU A 156 -24.53 19.02 -0.64
N GLY A 157 -24.06 18.26 0.36
CA GLY A 157 -23.38 16.96 0.20
C GLY A 157 -21.89 17.03 -0.17
N GLN A 158 -21.29 18.23 -0.21
CA GLN A 158 -19.85 18.39 -0.46
C GLN A 158 -19.04 18.20 0.82
N ALA A 159 -17.96 17.42 0.75
CA ALA A 159 -17.09 17.20 1.91
C ALA A 159 -16.27 18.45 2.23
N LYS A 160 -16.51 19.06 3.39
CA LYS A 160 -15.89 20.32 3.86
C LYS A 160 -14.60 20.08 4.65
N ALA A 161 -14.59 19.03 5.46
CA ALA A 161 -13.44 18.60 6.25
C ALA A 161 -13.47 17.08 6.40
N ALA A 162 -12.30 16.45 6.39
CA ALA A 162 -12.19 15.03 6.67
C ALA A 162 -10.99 14.77 7.56
N TRP A 163 -11.05 13.70 8.34
CA TRP A 163 -9.87 13.16 8.98
C TRP A 163 -9.85 11.65 8.89
N LEU A 164 -8.64 11.10 8.90
CA LEU A 164 -8.41 9.66 8.97
C LEU A 164 -7.37 9.39 10.06
N GLU A 165 -7.40 8.21 10.65
CA GLU A 165 -6.48 7.78 11.69
C GLU A 165 -5.79 6.48 11.27
N LEU A 166 -4.46 6.55 11.15
CA LEU A 166 -3.65 5.38 10.84
C LEU A 166 -3.61 4.41 12.03
N PRO A 167 -3.48 3.10 11.77
CA PRO A 167 -3.15 2.15 12.83
C PRO A 167 -1.78 2.47 13.42
N MET A 168 -1.65 2.30 14.74
CA MET A 168 -0.48 2.76 15.48
C MET A 168 0.83 2.18 14.91
N TRP A 169 0.86 0.90 14.53
CA TRP A 169 2.03 0.27 13.94
C TRP A 169 2.49 0.97 12.65
N LEU A 170 1.57 1.48 11.82
CA LEU A 170 1.89 2.15 10.56
C LEU A 170 2.34 3.58 10.84
N PHE A 171 1.77 4.23 11.85
CA PHE A 171 2.25 5.52 12.31
C PHE A 171 3.69 5.42 12.85
N GLU A 172 3.96 4.50 13.77
CA GLU A 172 5.27 4.24 14.37
C GLU A 172 6.31 3.89 13.30
N ALA A 173 5.96 3.03 12.33
CA ALA A 173 6.85 2.66 11.22
C ALA A 173 7.35 3.87 10.42
N VAL A 174 6.54 4.93 10.30
CA VAL A 174 6.87 6.14 9.52
C VAL A 174 7.51 7.21 10.39
N ALA A 175 6.93 7.46 11.57
CA ALA A 175 7.31 8.55 12.45
C ALA A 175 8.58 8.24 13.25
N GLU A 176 8.74 6.99 13.68
CA GLU A 176 9.81 6.57 14.60
C GLU A 176 10.85 5.72 13.85
N ASP A 177 10.44 4.60 13.27
CA ASP A 177 11.36 3.61 12.68
C ASP A 177 11.95 4.06 11.34
N ARG A 178 11.28 5.00 10.67
CA ARG A 178 11.60 5.48 9.31
C ARG A 178 11.70 4.33 8.29
N ASP A 179 10.92 3.25 8.48
CA ASP A 179 10.95 2.06 7.61
C ASP A 179 10.05 2.19 6.37
N ILE A 180 10.41 3.15 5.54
CA ILE A 180 9.65 3.53 4.35
C ILE A 180 10.53 3.52 3.10
N LEU A 181 9.88 3.41 1.95
CA LEU A 181 10.51 3.52 0.64
C LEU A 181 9.78 4.56 -0.21
N SER A 182 10.54 5.41 -0.91
CA SER A 182 10.00 6.31 -1.92
C SER A 182 9.35 5.52 -3.04
N ILE A 183 8.18 5.93 -3.50
CA ILE A 183 7.54 5.37 -4.69
C ILE A 183 7.45 6.42 -5.79
N SER A 184 7.49 5.97 -7.04
CA SER A 184 7.34 6.82 -8.22
C SER A 184 5.90 7.35 -8.28
N PRO A 185 5.67 8.64 -8.58
CA PRO A 185 4.33 9.16 -8.84
C PRO A 185 3.59 8.41 -9.96
N ARG A 186 4.32 7.87 -10.94
CA ARG A 186 3.76 7.04 -12.03
C ARG A 186 3.19 5.70 -11.56
N TYR A 187 3.36 5.35 -10.28
CA TYR A 187 2.66 4.22 -9.67
C TYR A 187 1.14 4.36 -9.78
N PHE A 188 0.60 5.57 -9.62
CA PHE A 188 -0.84 5.80 -9.65
C PHE A 188 -1.43 5.62 -11.06
N ASP A 189 -0.62 5.73 -12.10
CA ASP A 189 -1.01 5.46 -13.49
C ASP A 189 -1.21 3.96 -13.79
N LEU A 190 -0.74 3.07 -12.90
CA LEU A 190 -0.90 1.63 -13.07
C LEU A 190 -2.37 1.23 -12.93
N THR A 191 -2.97 0.74 -14.02
CA THR A 191 -4.39 0.35 -14.07
C THR A 191 -4.64 -1.09 -13.63
N SER A 192 -3.60 -1.94 -13.57
CA SER A 192 -3.66 -3.34 -13.16
C SER A 192 -3.26 -3.50 -11.70
N GLY A 193 -4.09 -4.20 -10.91
CA GLY A 193 -3.74 -4.52 -9.53
C GLY A 193 -2.54 -5.47 -9.43
N LEU A 194 -2.33 -6.34 -10.42
CA LEU A 194 -1.13 -7.17 -10.51
C LEU A 194 0.12 -6.30 -10.71
N ASP A 195 0.06 -5.27 -11.56
CA ASP A 195 1.22 -4.39 -11.77
C ASP A 195 1.57 -3.57 -10.54
N ARG A 196 0.56 -3.06 -9.85
CA ARG A 196 0.75 -2.33 -8.59
C ARG A 196 1.44 -3.22 -7.56
N PHE A 197 0.99 -4.47 -7.43
CA PHE A 197 1.65 -5.47 -6.58
C PHE A 197 3.09 -5.73 -7.01
N LEU A 198 3.33 -5.98 -8.31
CA LEU A 198 4.67 -6.25 -8.84
C LEU A 198 5.62 -5.05 -8.65
N TYR A 199 5.13 -3.81 -8.82
CA TYR A 199 5.91 -2.61 -8.56
C TYR A 199 6.34 -2.52 -7.09
N ARG A 200 5.41 -2.71 -6.15
CA ARG A 200 5.72 -2.68 -4.70
C ARG A 200 6.74 -3.76 -4.35
N LEU A 201 6.57 -4.96 -4.88
CA LEU A 201 7.51 -6.07 -4.65
C LEU A 201 8.90 -5.78 -5.24
N ALA A 202 8.97 -5.28 -6.48
CA ALA A 202 10.23 -4.86 -7.10
C ALA A 202 10.91 -3.75 -6.28
N ARG A 203 10.12 -2.77 -5.79
CA ARG A 203 10.64 -1.66 -4.99
C ARG A 203 11.28 -2.13 -3.69
N ARG A 204 10.64 -3.09 -3.00
CA ARG A 204 11.18 -3.70 -1.79
C ARG A 204 12.45 -4.51 -2.03
N HIS A 205 12.45 -5.37 -3.05
CA HIS A 205 13.47 -6.41 -3.19
C HIS A 205 14.66 -6.01 -4.08
N VAL A 206 14.42 -5.28 -5.17
CA VAL A 206 15.51 -4.81 -6.03
C VAL A 206 16.29 -3.73 -5.30
N GLY A 207 15.62 -2.76 -4.68
CA GLY A 207 16.27 -1.70 -3.89
C GLY A 207 17.45 -1.05 -4.62
N ARG A 208 18.68 -1.29 -4.12
CA ARG A 208 19.96 -0.86 -4.72
C ARG A 208 20.67 -1.93 -5.56
N GLN A 209 20.17 -3.16 -5.59
CA GLN A 209 20.71 -4.27 -6.37
C GLN A 209 20.36 -4.10 -7.86
N ALA A 210 21.08 -4.81 -8.74
CA ALA A 210 20.85 -4.75 -10.18
C ALA A 210 19.50 -5.40 -10.58
N GLY A 211 19.07 -6.42 -9.84
CA GLY A 211 17.83 -7.11 -10.08
C GLY A 211 17.50 -8.14 -8.99
N TRP A 212 16.32 -8.75 -9.12
CA TRP A 212 15.83 -9.79 -8.21
C TRP A 212 15.01 -10.82 -8.99
N ILE A 213 15.04 -12.08 -8.56
CA ILE A 213 14.35 -13.18 -9.23
C ILE A 213 13.30 -13.78 -8.29
N PHE A 214 12.10 -14.01 -8.80
CA PHE A 214 11.07 -14.81 -8.14
C PHE A 214 10.59 -15.91 -9.06
N THR A 215 10.29 -17.09 -8.52
CA THR A 215 9.52 -18.06 -9.32
C THR A 215 8.09 -17.56 -9.50
N PHE A 216 7.42 -17.96 -10.57
CA PHE A 216 6.01 -17.62 -10.76
C PHE A 216 5.13 -18.16 -9.61
N ARG A 217 5.53 -19.28 -9.00
CA ARG A 217 4.84 -19.85 -7.82
C ARG A 217 5.00 -18.96 -6.59
N ASP A 218 6.21 -18.45 -6.34
CA ASP A 218 6.44 -17.51 -5.23
C ASP A 218 5.59 -16.25 -5.38
N LEU A 219 5.51 -15.71 -6.60
CA LEU A 219 4.67 -14.56 -6.91
C LEU A 219 3.19 -14.87 -6.71
N HIS A 220 2.73 -16.06 -7.11
CA HIS A 220 1.34 -16.48 -6.92
C HIS A 220 1.00 -16.53 -5.43
N THR A 221 1.84 -17.16 -4.61
CA THR A 221 1.68 -17.19 -3.15
C THR A 221 1.72 -15.78 -2.54
N ARG A 222 2.76 -14.98 -2.84
CA ARG A 222 2.93 -13.61 -2.30
C ARG A 222 1.82 -12.65 -2.68
N SER A 223 1.24 -12.81 -3.87
CA SER A 223 0.14 -11.99 -4.34
C SER A 223 -1.16 -12.22 -3.56
N GLY A 224 -1.25 -13.33 -2.83
CA GLY A 224 -2.48 -13.80 -2.19
C GLY A 224 -3.60 -14.07 -3.20
N SER A 225 -3.33 -14.17 -4.50
CA SER A 225 -4.36 -14.22 -5.54
C SER A 225 -5.19 -15.50 -5.45
N ALA A 226 -6.52 -15.36 -5.53
CA ALA A 226 -7.45 -16.49 -5.54
C ALA A 226 -7.55 -17.20 -6.90
N GLN A 227 -6.92 -16.65 -7.95
CA GLN A 227 -7.01 -17.22 -9.28
C GLN A 227 -6.19 -18.52 -9.41
N PRO A 228 -6.59 -19.45 -10.28
CA PRO A 228 -5.78 -20.62 -10.59
C PRO A 228 -4.39 -20.23 -11.10
N TYR A 229 -3.35 -20.96 -10.70
CA TYR A 229 -1.96 -20.68 -11.06
C TYR A 229 -1.74 -20.49 -12.56
N ALA A 230 -2.39 -21.29 -13.41
CA ALA A 230 -2.27 -21.17 -14.87
C ALA A 230 -2.78 -19.82 -15.39
N GLN A 231 -3.86 -19.28 -14.82
CA GLN A 231 -4.37 -17.96 -15.15
C GLN A 231 -3.43 -16.86 -14.64
N PHE A 232 -2.92 -17.00 -13.41
CA PHE A 232 -1.93 -16.09 -12.84
C PHE A 232 -0.67 -16.00 -13.71
N ALA A 233 -0.14 -17.14 -14.15
CA ALA A 233 1.02 -17.21 -15.03
C ALA A 233 0.77 -16.54 -16.39
N ARG A 234 -0.46 -16.64 -16.95
CA ARG A 234 -0.83 -15.90 -18.16
C ARG A 234 -0.85 -14.40 -17.93
N ASP A 235 -1.41 -13.96 -16.80
CA ASP A 235 -1.50 -12.54 -16.48
C ASP A 235 -0.14 -11.93 -16.13
N LEU A 236 0.78 -12.70 -15.53
CA LEU A 236 2.19 -12.32 -15.39
C LEU A 236 2.84 -12.06 -16.76
N ARG A 237 2.65 -12.95 -17.74
CA ARG A 237 3.19 -12.75 -19.10
C ARG A 237 2.63 -11.52 -19.77
N LYS A 238 1.32 -11.26 -19.61
CA LYS A 238 0.72 -10.00 -20.09
C LYS A 238 1.32 -8.78 -19.40
N ALA A 239 1.61 -8.85 -18.10
CA ALA A 239 2.28 -7.77 -17.37
C ALA A 239 3.71 -7.54 -17.88
N ILE A 240 4.46 -8.61 -18.16
CA ILE A 240 5.79 -8.55 -18.79
C ILE A 240 5.71 -7.84 -20.14
N THR A 241 4.84 -8.30 -21.04
CA THR A 241 4.69 -7.70 -22.38
C THR A 241 4.27 -6.24 -22.32
N ARG A 242 3.37 -5.88 -21.39
CA ARG A 242 2.92 -4.50 -21.21
C ARG A 242 4.00 -3.57 -20.66
N ASN A 243 4.96 -4.11 -19.90
CA ASN A 243 6.15 -3.41 -19.42
C ASN A 243 5.86 -2.03 -18.74
N ALA A 244 4.73 -1.93 -18.03
CA ALA A 244 4.22 -0.65 -17.52
C ALA A 244 4.86 -0.21 -16.20
N LEU A 245 5.64 -1.06 -15.53
CA LEU A 245 6.18 -0.71 -14.20
C LEU A 245 7.16 0.47 -14.31
N PRO A 246 6.95 1.55 -13.54
CA PRO A 246 7.96 2.59 -13.38
C PRO A 246 9.25 1.98 -12.80
N GLU A 247 10.42 2.50 -13.14
CA GLU A 247 11.75 2.07 -12.65
C GLU A 247 12.25 0.69 -13.08
N TYR A 248 11.35 -0.19 -13.47
CA TYR A 248 11.64 -1.60 -13.54
C TYR A 248 11.23 -2.17 -14.88
N SER A 249 12.08 -3.05 -15.40
CA SER A 249 11.75 -3.95 -16.49
C SER A 249 11.62 -5.37 -15.93
N MET A 250 10.79 -6.17 -16.59
CA MET A 250 10.52 -7.54 -16.19
C MET A 250 10.78 -8.48 -17.36
N ASN A 251 11.42 -9.62 -17.10
CA ASN A 251 11.63 -10.68 -18.11
C ASN A 251 11.34 -12.06 -17.53
N GLU A 252 10.69 -12.92 -18.32
CA GLU A 252 10.56 -14.34 -17.99
C GLU A 252 11.88 -15.05 -18.32
N ILE A 253 12.36 -15.86 -17.38
CA ILE A 253 13.50 -16.75 -17.56
C ILE A 253 13.10 -18.19 -17.24
N LYS A 254 13.80 -19.15 -17.83
CA LYS A 254 13.64 -20.56 -17.48
C LYS A 254 14.40 -20.84 -16.19
N GLY A 255 13.67 -21.08 -15.10
CA GLY A 255 14.22 -21.52 -13.83
C GLY A 255 14.25 -23.05 -13.71
N MET A 256 15.00 -23.56 -12.73
CA MET A 256 15.08 -25.00 -12.45
C MET A 256 13.71 -25.62 -12.10
N ASN A 257 12.84 -24.85 -11.44
CA ASN A 257 11.53 -25.30 -10.93
C ASN A 257 10.35 -24.74 -11.75
N GLY A 258 10.60 -24.35 -13.01
CA GLY A 258 9.61 -23.73 -13.89
C GLY A 258 9.90 -22.26 -14.20
N PRO A 259 8.91 -21.50 -14.71
CA PRO A 259 9.12 -20.12 -15.11
C PRO A 259 9.40 -19.22 -13.91
N SER A 260 10.37 -18.33 -14.08
CA SER A 260 10.72 -17.30 -13.11
C SER A 260 10.65 -15.92 -13.74
N LEU A 261 10.33 -14.93 -12.93
CA LEU A 261 10.33 -13.51 -13.28
C LEU A 261 11.61 -12.88 -12.75
N THR A 262 12.33 -12.17 -13.61
CA THR A 262 13.41 -11.28 -13.21
C THR A 262 12.89 -9.85 -13.21
N PHE A 263 13.14 -9.13 -12.12
CA PHE A 263 13.02 -7.68 -12.07
C PHE A 263 14.41 -7.09 -12.26
N ASN A 264 14.55 -6.15 -13.18
CA ASN A 264 15.77 -5.38 -13.34
C ASN A 264 15.45 -3.90 -13.20
N ARG A 265 16.36 -3.17 -12.59
CA ARG A 265 16.27 -1.72 -12.59
C ARG A 265 16.54 -1.21 -13.99
N ASP A 266 15.65 -0.39 -14.51
CA ASP A 266 15.70 0.10 -15.88
C ASP A 266 16.05 1.60 -15.90
N PRO A 267 17.32 1.96 -16.21
CA PRO A 267 17.75 3.36 -16.27
C PRO A 267 16.91 4.22 -17.20
N GLY A 268 16.38 3.65 -18.30
CA GLY A 268 15.54 4.36 -19.26
C GLY A 268 14.16 4.75 -18.71
N LYS A 269 13.75 4.17 -17.56
CA LYS A 269 12.48 4.48 -16.89
C LYS A 269 12.64 5.29 -15.61
N ILE A 270 13.85 5.70 -15.25
CA ILE A 270 14.15 6.45 -14.02
C ILE A 270 14.11 7.95 -14.35
N GLU A 271 12.92 8.50 -14.53
CA GLU A 271 12.75 9.90 -14.94
C GLU A 271 12.74 10.89 -13.75
N TRP A 272 12.46 10.48 -12.50
CA TRP A 272 12.30 11.41 -11.35
C TRP A 272 13.54 11.62 -10.46
N ARG A 273 14.72 11.08 -10.79
CA ARG A 273 15.90 11.20 -9.89
C ARG A 273 16.68 12.51 -9.97
N GLN A 274 16.31 13.43 -10.85
CA GLN A 274 16.88 14.78 -10.86
C GLN A 274 16.27 15.68 -9.76
N ASP A 275 15.10 15.32 -9.24
CA ASP A 275 14.46 16.05 -8.15
C ASP A 275 15.00 15.57 -6.78
N ARG A 276 15.58 16.51 -6.01
CA ARG A 276 16.19 16.24 -4.70
C ARG A 276 15.18 15.67 -3.69
N ARG A 277 13.87 15.87 -3.90
CA ARG A 277 12.77 15.43 -3.02
C ARG A 277 12.55 13.90 -2.99
N TYR A 278 13.12 13.16 -3.96
CA TYR A 278 13.00 11.70 -4.09
C TYR A 278 14.29 10.95 -3.78
N LYS A 279 15.32 11.62 -3.25
CA LYS A 279 16.50 10.95 -2.70
C LYS A 279 16.16 10.39 -1.32
N LEU A 280 16.56 9.14 -1.08
CA LEU A 280 16.46 8.44 0.21
C LEU A 280 16.99 9.32 1.34
#